data_AF-A0A944KYB7-F1
#
_entry.id   AF-A0A944KYB7-F1
#
_cell.length_a   1.000
_cell.length_b   1.000
_cell.length_c   1.000
_cell.angle_alpha   90.00
_cell.angle_beta   90.00
_cell.angle_gamma   90.00
#
_symmetry.space_group_name_H-M   'P 1'
#
loop_
_entity.id
_entity.type
_entity.pdbx_description
1 polymer ?
#
loop_
_entity_poly.entity_id
_entity_poly.type
_entity_poly.pdbx_seq_one_letter_code
_entity_poly.pdbx_strand_id
1 'polypeptide(L)' 'MTKGTRPSGATDAGPPGTWCHWHKGPSMTAVLVDAVEQTSGSGYGKYACAPCREQRGLVPASQRTALARGAS' A
#
# COMPACT_ATOMS: atom_id res chain seq x y z
N MET A 1 -10.87 18.53 25.27
CA MET A 1 -11.41 17.24 24.81
C MET A 1 -11.35 17.24 23.28
N THR A 2 -10.24 16.82 22.67
CA THR A 2 -10.12 16.85 21.21
C THR A 2 -10.88 15.67 20.62
N LYS A 3 -12.10 15.94 20.15
CA LYS A 3 -12.87 15.02 19.32
C LYS A 3 -12.09 14.87 18.01
N GLY A 4 -11.34 13.78 17.87
CA GLY A 4 -10.84 13.35 16.57
C GLY A 4 -12.04 13.11 15.69
N THR A 5 -12.39 14.09 14.87
CA THR A 5 -13.41 13.95 13.84
C THR A 5 -12.92 12.88 12.88
N ARG A 6 -13.44 11.66 13.04
CA ARG A 6 -13.29 10.61 12.04
C ARG A 6 -13.99 11.14 10.78
N PRO A 7 -13.33 11.29 9.63
CA PRO A 7 -14.03 11.64 8.41
C PRO A 7 -15.00 10.50 8.10
N SER A 8 -16.30 10.79 8.20
CA SER A 8 -17.38 9.96 7.70
C SER A 8 -17.32 10.00 6.18
N GLY A 9 -16.45 9.17 5.61
CA GLY A 9 -16.24 9.01 4.17
C GLY A 9 -15.51 7.72 3.84
N ALA A 10 -15.63 6.70 4.70
CA ALA A 10 -15.15 5.36 4.40
C ALA A 10 -16.23 4.63 3.59
N THR A 11 -16.40 5.05 2.35
CA THR A 11 -17.00 4.23 1.31
C THR A 11 -16.11 4.39 0.09
N ASP A 12 -15.85 3.28 -0.58
CA ASP A 12 -15.03 3.15 -1.78
C ASP A 12 -13.52 3.07 -1.52
N ALA A 13 -12.95 1.88 -1.69
CA ALA A 13 -11.52 1.73 -1.82
C ALA A 13 -11.09 2.64 -2.97
N GLY A 14 -10.44 3.76 -2.64
CA GLY A 14 -9.96 4.70 -3.66
C GLY A 14 -9.18 3.95 -4.74
N PRO A 15 -9.09 4.50 -5.97
CA PRO A 15 -8.52 3.81 -7.13
C PRO A 15 -7.25 3.03 -6.76
N PRO A 16 -7.03 1.82 -7.32
CA PRO A 16 -5.90 0.97 -6.97
C PRO A 16 -4.60 1.77 -7.00
N GLY A 17 -3.82 1.72 -5.92
CA GLY A 17 -2.68 2.62 -5.72
C GLY A 17 -2.96 3.89 -4.93
N THR A 18 -4.17 4.12 -4.41
CA THR A 18 -4.46 5.29 -3.57
C THR A 18 -4.88 4.95 -2.14
N TRP A 19 -4.99 3.67 -1.77
CA TRP A 19 -5.31 3.25 -0.41
C TRP A 19 -4.10 2.68 0.33
N CYS A 20 -3.76 3.23 1.49
CA CYS A 20 -2.70 2.69 2.33
C CYS A 20 -3.25 1.65 3.31
N HIS A 21 -2.73 0.42 3.26
CA HIS A 21 -3.16 -0.68 4.12
C HIS A 21 -2.65 -0.56 5.56
N TRP A 22 -1.59 0.22 5.80
CA TRP A 22 -0.97 0.37 7.12
C TRP A 22 -1.66 1.40 7.99
N HIS A 23 -1.96 2.59 7.46
CA HIS A 23 -2.73 3.61 8.20
C HIS A 23 -4.25 3.53 7.95
N LYS A 24 -4.68 2.64 7.02
CA LYS A 24 -6.09 2.39 6.65
C LYS A 24 -6.82 3.66 6.19
N GLY A 25 -6.32 4.26 5.12
CA GLY A 25 -6.84 5.54 4.60
C GLY A 25 -6.28 5.89 3.21
N PRO A 26 -6.90 6.86 2.51
CA PRO A 26 -6.44 7.30 1.20
C PRO A 26 -5.08 8.01 1.31
N SER A 27 -4.26 7.87 0.27
CA SER A 27 -2.98 8.54 0.12
C SER A 27 -2.52 8.47 -1.34
N MET A 28 -2.24 9.63 -1.92
CA MET A 28 -1.76 9.72 -3.32
C MET A 28 -0.34 9.16 -3.52
N THR A 29 0.39 8.88 -2.45
CA THR A 29 1.74 8.30 -2.52
C THR A 29 1.74 6.78 -2.27
N ALA A 30 0.56 6.16 -2.19
CA ALA A 30 0.46 4.72 -2.01
C ALA A 30 0.98 3.97 -3.25
N VAL A 31 1.86 3.00 -3.05
CA VAL A 31 2.40 2.15 -4.11
C VAL A 31 2.37 0.70 -3.68
N LEU A 32 2.34 -0.21 -4.65
CA LEU A 32 2.34 -1.65 -4.38
C LEU A 32 3.63 -2.02 -3.65
N VAL A 33 3.50 -2.58 -2.45
CA VAL A 33 4.62 -3.08 -1.66
C VAL A 33 4.59 -4.59 -1.54
N ASP A 34 3.44 -5.24 -1.70
CA ASP A 34 3.32 -6.69 -1.60
C ASP A 34 2.14 -7.18 -2.43
N ALA A 35 2.23 -8.39 -2.98
CA ALA A 35 1.15 -9.04 -3.70
C ALA A 35 0.89 -10.36 -2.99
N VAL A 36 -0.31 -10.50 -2.41
CA VAL A 36 -0.71 -11.74 -1.77
C VAL A 36 -1.32 -12.61 -2.84
N GLU A 37 -0.53 -13.56 -3.34
CA GLU A 37 -1.02 -14.66 -4.16
C GLU A 37 -1.94 -15.53 -3.30
N GLN A 38 -3.17 -15.74 -3.76
CA GLN A 38 -4.13 -16.63 -3.11
C GLN A 38 -4.15 -17.94 -3.91
N THR A 39 -4.15 -19.08 -3.21
CA THR A 39 -4.09 -20.41 -3.84
C THR A 39 -5.25 -20.69 -4.81
N SER A 40 -6.36 -19.95 -4.68
CA SER A 40 -7.51 -19.96 -5.58
C SER A 40 -8.06 -18.55 -5.71
N GLY A 41 -7.77 -17.88 -6.84
CA GLY A 41 -8.29 -16.56 -7.19
C GLY A 41 -7.21 -15.51 -7.42
N SER A 42 -7.59 -14.43 -8.12
CA SER A 42 -6.71 -13.29 -8.39
C SER A 42 -6.17 -12.72 -7.08
N GLY A 43 -4.84 -12.72 -6.90
CA GLY A 43 -4.20 -12.12 -5.74
C GLY A 43 -4.62 -10.67 -5.49
N TYR A 44 -4.45 -10.18 -4.26
CA TYR A 44 -4.67 -8.76 -3.95
C TYR A 44 -3.35 -8.06 -3.62
N GLY A 45 -3.20 -6.84 -4.14
CA GLY A 45 -2.05 -5.99 -3.88
C GLY A 45 -2.19 -5.22 -2.57
N LYS A 46 -1.17 -5.27 -1.71
CA LYS A 46 -1.03 -4.37 -0.56
C LYS A 46 -0.27 -3.12 -1.00
N TYR A 47 -0.88 -1.97 -0.73
CA TYR A 47 -0.32 -0.66 -1.06
C TYR A 47 0.02 0.11 0.21
N ALA A 48 1.16 0.81 0.22
CA ALA A 48 1.64 1.64 1.33
C ALA A 48 2.07 3.01 0.83
N CYS A 49 1.69 4.07 1.55
CA CYS A 49 2.12 5.46 1.30
C CYS A 49 3.57 5.69 1.73
N ALA A 50 4.22 6.74 1.19
CA ALA A 50 5.62 7.07 1.50
C ALA A 50 5.96 7.08 3.01
N PRO A 51 5.23 7.81 3.88
CA PRO A 51 5.57 7.84 5.31
C PRO A 51 5.40 6.47 5.99
N CYS A 52 4.41 5.66 5.57
CA CYS A 52 4.24 4.30 6.12
C CYS A 52 5.34 3.36 5.65
N ARG A 53 5.88 3.55 4.43
CA ARG A 53 6.99 2.76 3.92
C ARG A 53 8.27 3.06 4.71
N GLU A 54 8.59 4.34 4.88
CA GLU A 54 9.78 4.79 5.60
C GLU A 54 9.79 4.33 7.06
N GLN A 55 8.67 4.51 7.78
CA GLN A 55 8.55 4.12 9.20
C GLN A 55 8.70 2.62 9.45
N ARG A 56 8.50 1.78 8.42
CA ARG A 56 8.41 0.32 8.57
C ARG A 56 9.39 -0.43 7.68
N GLY A 57 10.24 0.27 6.94
CA GLY A 57 11.17 -0.32 5.98
C GLY A 57 10.49 -1.11 4.85
N LEU A 58 9.30 -0.68 4.41
CA LEU A 58 8.58 -1.38 3.32
C LEU A 58 9.15 -0.98 1.97
N VAL A 59 9.60 -1.96 1.20
CA VAL A 59 10.17 -1.75 -0.15
C VAL A 59 9.07 -1.86 -1.21
N PRO A 60 8.96 -0.89 -2.15
CA PRO A 60 8.08 -1.02 -3.31
C PRO A 60 8.35 -2.29 -4.13
N ALA A 61 7.29 -2.93 -4.63
CA ALA A 61 7.41 -4.15 -5.45
C ALA A 61 8.23 -3.91 -6.74
N SER A 62 8.14 -2.70 -7.30
CA SER A 62 8.96 -2.27 -8.44
C SER A 62 10.46 -2.27 -8.14
N GLN A 63 10.88 -1.91 -6.92
CA GLN A 63 12.29 -1.93 -6.52
C GLN A 63 12.81 -3.35 -6.29
N ARG A 64 11.99 -4.27 -5.78
CA ARG A 64 12.40 -5.69 -5.65
C ARG A 64 12.70 -6.33 -7.00
N THR A 65 11.91 -5.98 -8.01
CA THR A 65 12.10 -6.50 -9.37
C THR A 65 13.37 -5.94 -10.01
N ALA A 66 13.74 -4.68 -9.71
CA ALA A 66 14.99 -4.09 -10.18
C ALA A 66 16.23 -4.77 -9.58
N LEU A 67 16.18 -5.19 -8.31
CA LEU A 67 17.27 -5.92 -7.66
C LEU A 67 17.51 -7.31 -8.31
N ALA A 68 16.43 -7.98 -8.74
CA ALA A 68 16.52 -9.29 -9.40
C ALA A 68 17.06 -9.22 -10.85
N ARG A 69 16.97 -8.05 -11.52
CA ARG A 69 17.42 -7.87 -12.92
C ARG A 69 18.87 -7.37 -13.04
N GLY A 70 19.56 -7.13 -11.93
CA GLY A 70 20.95 -6.67 -11.89
C GLY A 70 21.98 -7.75 -11.54
N ALA A 71 21.54 -8.99 -11.32
CA ALA A 71 22.43 -10.15 -11.14
C ALA A 71 22.55 -10.89 -12.47
N SER A 72 23.42 -10.41 -13.35
CA SER A 72 23.83 -11.11 -14.58
C SER A 72 25.31 -10.88 -14.79
#